data_AF-A0A3D6B8W6-F1
#
_entry.id   AF-A0A3D6B8W6-F1
#
_cell.length_a   1.000
_cell.length_b   1.000
_cell.length_c   1.000
_cell.angle_alpha   90.00
_cell.angle_beta   90.00
_cell.angle_gamma   90.00
#
_symmetry.space_group_name_H-M   'P 1'
#
loop_
_entity.id
_entity.type
_entity.pdbx_description
1 polymer ?
#
loop_
_entity_poly.entity_id
_entity_poly.type
_entity_poly.pdbx_seq_one_letter_code
_entity_poly.pdbx_strand_id
1 'polypeptide(L)'
;MIPLHVHTNYSLLQSTLQIEKLITLCKKNSITAAAVTDTNAMYGLIQFSAKALQAGIKPILGTYIDEPGNIKLYTIILAKNNTGYSDLCKIITQRKLNDDFSLINILKTHWKNLFFISSSLQILKVINSKNSIYAELIPTTSNKKDALHLFEYAKQNNIPVVGSNPIYFEEKHDFELHRLVTAIRLNKTITSLSKDELVDEEFYFKTVPELERMFRKIPEAISNSHKIADECRVDLKLNEYKFPEFPTTNALSNFDFLKRITFEGSQKRYKNIESKITKRLEYELEVISELNFVNYFLIVWDIVQEAKRRGMMLIGRGSAANSLVAYCLELTQVDPIKLNLYFERFLNRARSNPPDVDIDFSWKERDEIVKYVFEKYGYDRVAMISTTITFRARSAFRETAKAFGISDREISRYSKKIPWTDAANLPKINEMFPESRSLDFDKEPWKTIVSLASRIAKYPRHLSIHPSGIVITPTKITDYCALEYAKNKGLGLIITQPDMYSIEELGLIKIDLLSQRSLGVLRDTIETINKDLQKN
;
A
#
# COMPACT_ATOMS: atom_id res chain seq x y z
N MET A 1 -17.89 1.59 -23.62
CA MET A 1 -18.22 1.28 -22.21
C MET A 1 -16.96 1.42 -21.38
N ILE A 2 -17.04 2.09 -20.24
CA ILE A 2 -15.92 2.20 -19.30
C ILE A 2 -15.98 1.04 -18.30
N PRO A 3 -14.87 0.30 -18.07
CA PRO A 3 -14.84 -0.76 -17.06
C PRO A 3 -14.83 -0.12 -15.66
N LEU A 4 -15.92 -0.31 -14.90
CA LEU A 4 -16.11 0.25 -13.56
C LEU A 4 -15.98 -0.78 -12.43
N HIS A 5 -15.96 -2.07 -12.75
CA HIS A 5 -15.81 -3.18 -11.80
C HIS A 5 -14.62 -4.04 -12.25
N VAL A 6 -13.45 -3.76 -11.70
CA VAL A 6 -12.19 -4.39 -12.09
C VAL A 6 -11.40 -4.75 -10.85
N HIS A 7 -11.06 -6.02 -10.74
CA HIS A 7 -10.17 -6.54 -9.72
C HIS A 7 -8.81 -6.77 -10.37
N THR A 8 -7.78 -6.16 -9.81
CA THR A 8 -6.39 -6.44 -10.16
C THR A 8 -5.86 -7.56 -9.27
N ASN A 9 -4.63 -8.02 -9.52
CA ASN A 9 -3.96 -8.98 -8.66
C ASN A 9 -3.75 -8.47 -7.21
N TYR A 10 -3.99 -7.18 -6.94
CA TYR A 10 -4.08 -6.60 -5.59
C TYR A 10 -5.39 -6.92 -4.86
N SER A 11 -6.42 -7.43 -5.55
CA SER A 11 -7.42 -8.29 -4.91
C SER A 11 -6.76 -9.63 -4.57
N LEU A 12 -6.04 -9.63 -3.45
CA LEU A 12 -5.05 -10.66 -3.10
C LEU A 12 -5.60 -12.08 -3.25
N LEU A 13 -5.01 -12.83 -4.18
CA LEU A 13 -5.37 -14.22 -4.51
C LEU A 13 -6.85 -14.41 -4.92
N GLN A 14 -7.48 -13.35 -5.44
CA GLN A 14 -8.82 -13.38 -6.01
C GLN A 14 -8.82 -13.04 -7.49
N SER A 15 -7.94 -12.16 -7.95
CA SER A 15 -7.77 -11.82 -9.36
C SER A 15 -6.33 -12.10 -9.82
N THR A 16 -6.18 -12.28 -11.12
CA THR A 16 -4.88 -12.48 -11.79
C THR A 16 -4.52 -11.33 -12.72
N LEU A 17 -5.44 -10.38 -12.94
CA LEU A 17 -5.20 -9.26 -13.84
C LEU A 17 -4.18 -8.28 -13.26
N GLN A 18 -3.04 -8.11 -13.92
CA GLN A 18 -2.05 -7.12 -13.51
C GLN A 18 -2.46 -5.70 -13.94
N ILE A 19 -2.06 -4.69 -13.16
CA ILE A 19 -2.32 -3.26 -13.45
C ILE A 19 -1.81 -2.87 -14.85
N GLU A 20 -0.59 -3.28 -15.20
CA GLU A 20 0.04 -2.98 -16.49
C GLU A 20 -0.73 -3.62 -17.66
N LYS A 21 -1.26 -4.82 -17.42
CA LYS A 21 -2.08 -5.54 -18.40
C LYS A 21 -3.41 -4.86 -18.61
N LEU A 22 -4.10 -4.45 -17.55
CA LEU A 22 -5.32 -3.64 -17.64
C LEU A 22 -5.09 -2.38 -18.49
N ILE A 23 -4.02 -1.62 -18.20
CA ILE A 23 -3.65 -0.41 -18.94
C ILE A 23 -3.40 -0.72 -20.43
N THR A 24 -2.69 -1.81 -20.71
CA THR A 24 -2.41 -2.26 -22.09
C THR A 24 -3.69 -2.63 -22.84
N LEU A 25 -4.60 -3.35 -22.19
CA LEU A 25 -5.90 -3.74 -22.75
C LEU A 25 -6.77 -2.51 -23.04
N CYS A 26 -6.82 -1.55 -22.12
CA CYS A 26 -7.53 -0.29 -22.31
C CYS A 26 -7.00 0.47 -23.53
N LYS A 27 -5.68 0.61 -23.67
CA LYS A 27 -5.07 1.24 -24.86
C LYS A 27 -5.42 0.52 -26.15
N LYS A 28 -5.28 -0.81 -26.18
CA LYS A 28 -5.58 -1.65 -27.35
C LYS A 28 -7.04 -1.52 -27.81
N ASN A 29 -7.95 -1.29 -26.88
CA ASN A 29 -9.39 -1.17 -27.14
C ASN A 29 -9.89 0.30 -27.18
N SER A 30 -8.99 1.28 -27.26
CA SER A 30 -9.32 2.71 -27.29
C SER A 30 -10.20 3.18 -26.11
N ILE A 31 -10.05 2.55 -24.95
CA ILE A 31 -10.74 2.91 -23.72
C ILE A 31 -9.95 4.02 -23.02
N THR A 32 -10.62 5.15 -22.78
CA THR A 32 -9.99 6.38 -22.25
C THR A 32 -9.99 6.50 -20.73
N ALA A 33 -10.77 5.66 -20.02
CA ALA A 33 -10.86 5.64 -18.57
C ALA A 33 -11.05 4.20 -18.06
N ALA A 34 -10.59 3.90 -16.85
CA ALA A 34 -10.84 2.62 -16.21
C ALA A 34 -10.89 2.79 -14.69
N ALA A 35 -11.76 2.03 -14.02
CA ALA A 35 -11.72 1.90 -12.58
C ALA A 35 -10.85 0.73 -12.15
N VAL A 36 -10.27 0.85 -10.96
CA VAL A 36 -9.80 -0.29 -10.16
C VAL A 36 -10.60 -0.31 -8.88
N THR A 37 -11.19 -1.47 -8.57
CA THR A 37 -12.11 -1.69 -7.47
C THR A 37 -11.74 -2.95 -6.72
N ASP A 38 -10.49 -3.00 -6.24
CA ASP A 38 -9.98 -4.17 -5.54
C ASP A 38 -10.76 -4.50 -4.25
N THR A 39 -10.78 -5.78 -3.88
CA THR A 39 -11.59 -6.32 -2.78
C THR A 39 -11.12 -5.81 -1.42
N ASN A 40 -11.97 -5.03 -0.76
CA ASN A 40 -11.83 -4.50 0.59
C ASN A 40 -10.52 -3.73 0.84
N ALA A 41 -9.91 -3.21 -0.23
CA ALA A 41 -8.57 -2.64 -0.16
C ALA A 41 -8.28 -1.67 -1.30
N MET A 42 -7.16 -0.97 -1.16
CA MET A 42 -6.58 -0.06 -2.15
C MET A 42 -5.06 -0.28 -2.34
N TYR A 43 -4.58 -1.50 -2.10
CA TYR A 43 -3.14 -1.82 -2.08
C TYR A 43 -2.39 -1.37 -3.35
N GLY A 44 -2.99 -1.56 -4.53
CA GLY A 44 -2.41 -1.17 -5.83
C GLY A 44 -3.00 0.12 -6.42
N LEU A 45 -3.87 0.82 -5.71
CA LEU A 45 -4.70 1.88 -6.27
C LEU A 45 -3.89 3.12 -6.69
N ILE A 46 -2.88 3.48 -5.88
CA ILE A 46 -1.97 4.60 -6.17
C ILE A 46 -1.11 4.28 -7.38
N GLN A 47 -0.50 3.10 -7.40
CA GLN A 47 0.30 2.62 -8.51
C GLN A 47 -0.51 2.56 -9.82
N PHE A 48 -1.76 2.12 -9.75
CA PHE A 48 -2.68 2.17 -10.89
C PHE A 48 -2.89 3.60 -11.36
N SER A 49 -3.20 4.53 -10.45
CA SER A 49 -3.42 5.94 -10.78
C SER A 49 -2.22 6.55 -11.51
N ALA A 50 -1.01 6.38 -10.95
CA ALA A 50 0.23 6.89 -11.52
C ALA A 50 0.48 6.32 -12.93
N LYS A 51 0.39 5.00 -13.09
CA LYS A 51 0.63 4.33 -14.38
C LYS A 51 -0.45 4.65 -15.42
N ALA A 52 -1.72 4.76 -15.00
CA ALA A 52 -2.82 5.10 -15.89
C ALA A 52 -2.67 6.51 -16.45
N LEU A 53 -2.33 7.49 -15.58
CA LEU A 53 -2.07 8.88 -15.99
C LEU A 53 -0.90 8.96 -16.98
N GLN A 54 0.22 8.29 -16.71
CA GLN A 54 1.36 8.21 -17.63
C GLN A 54 0.96 7.58 -18.98
N ALA A 55 0.00 6.67 -18.96
CA ALA A 55 -0.54 6.01 -20.13
C ALA A 55 -1.61 6.83 -20.88
N GLY A 56 -2.03 8.00 -20.38
CA GLY A 56 -3.14 8.78 -20.94
C GLY A 56 -4.52 8.15 -20.72
N ILE A 57 -4.64 7.25 -19.75
CA ILE A 57 -5.91 6.65 -19.33
C ILE A 57 -6.33 7.34 -18.03
N LYS A 58 -7.55 7.87 -18.00
CA LYS A 58 -8.12 8.47 -16.80
C LYS A 58 -8.36 7.40 -15.71
N PRO A 59 -7.67 7.46 -14.55
CA PRO A 59 -7.93 6.53 -13.47
C PRO A 59 -9.23 6.89 -12.74
N ILE A 60 -10.05 5.88 -12.45
CA ILE A 60 -11.21 6.00 -11.56
C ILE A 60 -10.87 5.22 -10.30
N LEU A 61 -10.81 5.92 -9.17
CA LEU A 61 -10.38 5.33 -7.91
C LEU A 61 -11.58 4.79 -7.15
N GLY A 62 -11.58 3.49 -6.90
CA GLY A 62 -12.68 2.82 -6.22
C GLY A 62 -12.24 1.61 -5.42
N THR A 63 -13.22 0.89 -4.89
CA THR A 63 -13.02 -0.34 -4.13
C THR A 63 -14.30 -1.18 -4.18
N TYR A 64 -14.14 -2.48 -4.06
CA TYR A 64 -15.23 -3.41 -3.81
C TYR A 64 -15.32 -3.62 -2.31
N ILE A 65 -16.45 -3.37 -1.66
CA ILE A 65 -16.66 -3.69 -0.24
C ILE A 65 -17.71 -4.79 -0.09
N ASP A 66 -17.34 -5.88 0.58
CA ASP A 66 -18.29 -6.90 1.02
C ASP A 66 -18.76 -6.69 2.46
N GLU A 67 -19.91 -7.27 2.77
CA GLU A 67 -20.32 -7.54 4.14
C GLU A 67 -19.43 -8.66 4.72
N PRO A 68 -18.77 -8.44 5.87
CA PRO A 68 -18.01 -9.49 6.56
C PRO A 68 -18.81 -10.79 6.69
N GLY A 69 -18.21 -11.91 6.27
CA GLY A 69 -18.86 -13.22 6.31
C GLY A 69 -19.88 -13.50 5.20
N ASN A 70 -20.24 -12.51 4.38
CA ASN A 70 -21.11 -12.70 3.21
C ASN A 70 -20.58 -11.99 1.97
N ILE A 71 -19.66 -12.65 1.27
CA ILE A 71 -18.99 -12.13 0.06
C ILE A 71 -19.95 -11.82 -1.11
N LYS A 72 -21.16 -12.41 -1.11
CA LYS A 72 -22.18 -12.18 -2.13
C LYS A 72 -22.97 -10.88 -1.89
N LEU A 73 -22.90 -10.33 -0.69
CA LEU A 73 -23.50 -9.04 -0.35
C LEU A 73 -22.41 -7.96 -0.42
N TYR A 74 -22.31 -7.29 -1.56
CA TYR A 74 -21.26 -6.31 -1.82
C TYR A 74 -21.74 -5.08 -2.59
N THR A 75 -20.91 -4.05 -2.56
CA THR A 75 -21.08 -2.85 -3.40
C THR A 75 -19.72 -2.41 -3.93
N ILE A 76 -19.72 -1.86 -5.14
CA ILE A 76 -18.61 -1.07 -5.67
C ILE A 76 -18.79 0.37 -5.24
N ILE A 77 -17.73 0.99 -4.76
CA ILE A 77 -17.69 2.39 -4.34
C ILE A 77 -16.65 3.12 -5.17
N LEU A 78 -17.03 4.21 -5.84
CA LEU A 78 -16.12 5.04 -6.64
C LEU A 78 -16.08 6.46 -6.09
N ALA A 79 -14.88 7.05 -6.03
CA ALA A 79 -14.70 8.42 -5.60
C ALA A 79 -15.03 9.42 -6.73
N LYS A 80 -15.92 10.38 -6.45
CA LYS A 80 -16.23 11.47 -7.40
C LYS A 80 -15.14 12.52 -7.46
N ASN A 81 -14.49 12.78 -6.34
CA ASN A 81 -13.52 13.87 -6.15
C ASN A 81 -12.60 13.54 -4.97
N ASN A 82 -11.65 14.42 -4.67
CA ASN A 82 -10.70 14.24 -3.57
C ASN A 82 -11.37 14.02 -2.20
N THR A 83 -12.49 14.70 -1.91
CA THR A 83 -13.25 14.45 -0.67
C THR A 83 -13.85 13.05 -0.68
N GLY A 84 -14.41 12.62 -1.82
CA GLY A 84 -14.87 11.25 -2.01
C GLY A 84 -13.76 10.22 -1.87
N TYR A 85 -12.53 10.53 -2.30
CA TYR A 85 -11.38 9.65 -2.10
C TYR A 85 -10.99 9.51 -0.61
N SER A 86 -11.01 10.61 0.16
CA SER A 86 -10.86 10.56 1.62
C SER A 86 -11.97 9.71 2.26
N ASP A 87 -13.22 9.88 1.82
CA ASP A 87 -14.35 9.06 2.30
C ASP A 87 -14.20 7.58 1.94
N LEU A 88 -13.70 7.26 0.74
CA LEU A 88 -13.34 5.91 0.32
C LEU A 88 -12.29 5.29 1.26
N CYS A 89 -11.22 6.02 1.55
CA CYS A 89 -10.16 5.57 2.46
C CYS A 89 -10.69 5.32 3.88
N LYS A 90 -11.60 6.15 4.38
CA LYS A 90 -12.26 5.94 5.69
C LYS A 90 -13.09 4.66 5.69
N ILE A 91 -13.89 4.41 4.66
CA ILE A 91 -14.73 3.20 4.58
C ILE A 91 -13.86 1.94 4.53
N ILE A 92 -12.81 1.92 3.71
CA ILE A 92 -11.86 0.81 3.63
C ILE A 92 -11.17 0.60 5.00
N THR A 93 -10.77 1.68 5.65
CA THR A 93 -10.12 1.63 6.97
C THR A 93 -11.07 1.06 8.03
N GLN A 94 -12.33 1.49 8.05
CA GLN A 94 -13.35 0.94 8.94
C GLN A 94 -13.57 -0.56 8.66
N ARG A 95 -13.62 -0.98 7.40
CA ARG A 95 -13.73 -2.39 7.01
C ARG A 95 -12.61 -3.28 7.57
N LYS A 96 -11.45 -2.69 7.87
CA LYS A 96 -10.23 -3.39 8.31
C LYS A 96 -9.92 -3.26 9.78
N LEU A 97 -10.31 -2.15 10.40
CA LEU A 97 -9.95 -1.82 11.78
C LEU A 97 -11.13 -1.92 12.76
N ASN A 98 -12.37 -1.94 12.27
CA ASN A 98 -13.57 -2.07 13.11
C ASN A 98 -14.11 -3.50 13.05
N ASP A 99 -14.05 -4.21 14.17
CA ASP A 99 -14.57 -5.59 14.29
C ASP A 99 -16.10 -5.65 14.10
N ASP A 100 -16.82 -4.56 14.43
CA ASP A 100 -18.27 -4.43 14.27
C ASP A 100 -18.67 -3.79 12.92
N PHE A 101 -17.78 -3.81 11.92
CA PHE A 101 -18.09 -3.24 10.61
C PHE A 101 -19.33 -3.91 9.99
N SER A 102 -20.26 -3.10 9.48
CA SER A 102 -21.36 -3.55 8.65
C SER A 102 -21.50 -2.69 7.40
N LEU A 103 -21.50 -3.32 6.23
CA LEU A 103 -21.68 -2.64 4.96
C LEU A 103 -23.05 -1.97 4.91
N ILE A 104 -24.10 -2.64 5.39
CA ILE A 104 -25.45 -2.08 5.43
C ILE A 104 -25.51 -0.77 6.23
N ASN A 105 -24.79 -0.68 7.35
CA ASN A 105 -24.75 0.56 8.14
C ASN A 105 -24.04 1.69 7.39
N ILE A 106 -22.92 1.41 6.72
CA ILE A 106 -22.23 2.38 5.86
C ILE A 106 -23.17 2.92 4.78
N LEU A 107 -23.96 2.03 4.15
CA LEU A 107 -24.86 2.38 3.05
C LEU A 107 -26.09 3.20 3.48
N LYS A 108 -26.49 3.13 4.75
CA LYS A 108 -27.55 3.98 5.32
C LYS A 108 -27.10 5.42 5.56
N THR A 109 -25.80 5.66 5.68
CA THR A 109 -25.22 6.99 5.78
C THR A 109 -25.22 7.68 4.41
N HIS A 110 -25.39 9.01 4.41
CA HIS A 110 -25.33 9.80 3.19
C HIS A 110 -23.88 10.18 2.86
N TRP A 111 -23.39 9.72 1.71
CA TRP A 111 -22.06 9.96 1.17
C TRP A 111 -22.15 10.73 -0.15
N LYS A 112 -22.19 12.06 -0.05
CA LYS A 112 -22.39 12.97 -1.20
C LYS A 112 -21.37 12.76 -2.33
N ASN A 113 -20.12 12.46 -1.98
CA ASN A 113 -18.97 12.44 -2.90
C ASN A 113 -18.62 11.04 -3.44
N LEU A 114 -19.49 10.06 -3.24
CA LEU A 114 -19.29 8.68 -3.69
C LEU A 114 -20.36 8.25 -4.69
N PHE A 115 -19.97 7.43 -5.66
CA PHE A 115 -20.89 6.58 -6.41
C PHE A 115 -20.91 5.20 -5.80
N PHE A 116 -22.10 4.60 -5.77
CA PHE A 116 -22.30 3.21 -5.39
C PHE A 116 -22.84 2.45 -6.60
N ILE A 117 -22.34 1.25 -6.83
CA ILE A 117 -22.79 0.36 -7.90
C ILE A 117 -22.96 -1.03 -7.27
N SER A 118 -24.17 -1.58 -7.31
CA SER A 118 -24.44 -2.89 -6.68
C SER A 118 -25.38 -3.74 -7.53
N SER A 119 -25.08 -5.04 -7.59
CA SER A 119 -25.93 -6.08 -8.17
C SER A 119 -26.93 -6.66 -7.15
N SER A 120 -26.84 -6.28 -5.87
CA SER A 120 -27.65 -6.84 -4.79
C SER A 120 -28.95 -6.06 -4.58
N LEU A 121 -30.07 -6.73 -4.81
CA LEU A 121 -31.41 -6.20 -4.49
C LEU A 121 -31.56 -5.82 -3.01
N GLN A 122 -30.87 -6.53 -2.11
CA GLN A 122 -30.91 -6.21 -0.69
C GLN A 122 -30.25 -4.85 -0.42
N ILE A 123 -29.11 -4.57 -1.05
CA ILE A 123 -28.43 -3.27 -0.92
C ILE A 123 -29.26 -2.15 -1.53
N LEU A 124 -29.80 -2.35 -2.74
CA LEU A 124 -30.62 -1.34 -3.40
C LEU A 124 -31.87 -0.94 -2.60
N LYS A 125 -32.41 -1.85 -1.77
CA LYS A 125 -33.57 -1.58 -0.91
C LYS A 125 -33.23 -0.76 0.35
N VAL A 126 -32.00 -0.82 0.84
CA VAL A 126 -31.63 -0.27 2.16
C VAL A 126 -30.68 0.91 2.09
N ILE A 127 -30.01 1.11 0.94
CA ILE A 127 -29.11 2.24 0.74
C ILE A 127 -29.87 3.56 0.87
N ASN A 128 -29.20 4.56 1.46
CA ASN A 128 -29.75 5.90 1.57
C ASN A 128 -30.07 6.45 0.18
N SER A 129 -31.31 6.86 -0.06
CA SER A 129 -31.78 7.36 -1.36
C SER A 129 -31.10 8.65 -1.82
N LYS A 130 -30.42 9.38 -0.91
CA LYS A 130 -29.60 10.55 -1.26
C LYS A 130 -28.24 10.18 -1.85
N ASN A 131 -27.80 8.92 -1.70
CA ASN A 131 -26.55 8.45 -2.31
C ASN A 131 -26.72 8.29 -3.83
N SER A 132 -25.65 8.53 -4.57
CA SER A 132 -25.65 8.28 -6.01
C SER A 132 -25.44 6.78 -6.28
N ILE A 133 -26.54 6.05 -6.39
CA ILE A 133 -26.56 4.59 -6.57
C ILE A 133 -26.96 4.21 -8.00
N TYR A 134 -26.28 3.19 -8.52
CA TYR A 134 -26.64 2.52 -9.77
C TYR A 134 -26.85 1.02 -9.54
N ALA A 135 -27.84 0.44 -10.21
CA ALA A 135 -28.03 -1.00 -10.27
C ALA A 135 -27.07 -1.62 -11.31
N GLU A 136 -26.23 -2.56 -10.88
CA GLU A 136 -25.20 -3.18 -11.71
C GLU A 136 -25.75 -4.37 -12.50
N LEU A 137 -25.87 -4.22 -13.83
CA LEU A 137 -26.33 -5.29 -14.70
C LEU A 137 -25.14 -6.13 -15.18
N ILE A 138 -25.11 -7.41 -14.78
CA ILE A 138 -24.06 -8.38 -15.16
C ILE A 138 -24.72 -9.57 -15.89
N PRO A 139 -25.07 -9.45 -17.18
CA PRO A 139 -25.82 -10.47 -17.89
C PRO A 139 -24.92 -11.57 -18.47
N THR A 140 -24.17 -12.29 -17.61
CA THR A 140 -23.46 -13.52 -18.02
C THR A 140 -24.45 -14.65 -18.30
N THR A 141 -23.96 -15.73 -18.91
CA THR A 141 -24.75 -16.93 -19.18
C THR A 141 -25.37 -17.51 -17.91
N SER A 142 -24.64 -17.46 -16.79
CA SER A 142 -25.10 -17.95 -15.48
C SER A 142 -26.04 -16.97 -14.77
N ASN A 143 -25.86 -15.66 -14.97
CA ASN A 143 -26.51 -14.60 -14.20
C ASN A 143 -27.65 -13.86 -14.94
N LYS A 144 -28.04 -14.35 -16.13
CA LYS A 144 -28.99 -13.68 -17.01
C LYS A 144 -30.37 -13.41 -16.40
N LYS A 145 -30.88 -14.35 -15.59
CA LYS A 145 -32.17 -14.22 -14.91
C LYS A 145 -32.12 -13.17 -13.81
N ASP A 146 -31.09 -13.20 -12.98
CA ASP A 146 -30.92 -12.26 -11.88
C ASP A 146 -30.67 -10.84 -12.40
N ALA A 147 -29.90 -10.69 -13.48
CA ALA A 147 -29.73 -9.40 -14.16
C ALA A 147 -31.05 -8.83 -14.70
N LEU A 148 -31.95 -9.68 -15.22
CA LEU A 148 -33.27 -9.26 -15.68
C LEU A 148 -34.15 -8.82 -14.51
N HIS A 149 -34.22 -9.61 -13.43
CA HIS A 149 -34.97 -9.25 -12.22
C HIS A 149 -34.46 -7.93 -11.61
N LEU A 150 -33.14 -7.73 -11.59
CA LEU A 150 -32.52 -6.51 -11.11
C LEU A 150 -32.90 -5.30 -11.99
N PHE A 151 -32.90 -5.47 -13.30
CA PHE A 151 -33.32 -4.43 -14.25
C PHE A 151 -34.79 -4.03 -14.05
N GLU A 152 -35.69 -5.01 -13.91
CA GLU A 152 -37.10 -4.77 -13.65
C GLU A 152 -37.32 -4.02 -12.33
N TYR A 153 -36.63 -4.44 -11.28
CA TYR A 153 -36.67 -3.76 -9.98
C TYR A 153 -36.14 -2.33 -10.06
N ALA A 154 -35.00 -2.11 -10.72
CA ALA A 154 -34.40 -0.80 -10.88
C ALA A 154 -35.34 0.16 -11.62
N LYS A 155 -35.98 -0.33 -12.70
CA LYS A 155 -36.97 0.43 -13.47
C LYS A 155 -38.20 0.81 -12.64
N GLN A 156 -38.74 -0.12 -11.85
CA GLN A 156 -39.90 0.14 -10.98
C GLN A 156 -39.60 1.19 -9.90
N ASN A 157 -38.36 1.29 -9.45
CA ASN A 157 -37.94 2.17 -8.36
C ASN A 157 -37.17 3.41 -8.85
N ASN A 158 -37.14 3.67 -10.16
CA ASN A 158 -36.39 4.78 -10.78
C ASN A 158 -34.89 4.82 -10.39
N ILE A 159 -34.27 3.66 -10.22
CA ILE A 159 -32.83 3.53 -9.97
C ILE A 159 -32.12 3.42 -11.32
N PRO A 160 -31.12 4.27 -11.62
CA PRO A 160 -30.39 4.19 -12.87
C PRO A 160 -29.59 2.90 -12.94
N VAL A 161 -29.48 2.32 -14.14
CA VAL A 161 -28.74 1.07 -14.37
C VAL A 161 -27.38 1.35 -14.99
N VAL A 162 -26.39 0.52 -14.69
CA VAL A 162 -25.08 0.54 -15.34
C VAL A 162 -24.70 -0.86 -15.79
N GLY A 163 -24.20 -0.96 -17.02
CA GLY A 163 -23.75 -2.22 -17.59
C GLY A 163 -22.34 -2.54 -17.11
N SER A 164 -22.13 -3.77 -16.67
CA SER A 164 -20.85 -4.22 -16.15
C SER A 164 -20.50 -5.62 -16.66
N ASN A 165 -19.21 -5.90 -16.71
CA ASN A 165 -18.65 -7.24 -16.81
C ASN A 165 -17.46 -7.24 -15.85
N PRO A 166 -17.63 -7.75 -14.61
CA PRO A 166 -16.54 -7.79 -13.64
C PRO A 166 -15.30 -8.41 -14.27
N ILE A 167 -14.13 -7.80 -14.06
CA ILE A 167 -12.88 -8.25 -14.69
C ILE A 167 -11.93 -8.73 -13.59
N TYR A 168 -11.63 -10.03 -13.61
CA TYR A 168 -10.72 -10.70 -12.67
C TYR A 168 -9.49 -11.29 -13.37
N PHE A 169 -9.51 -11.41 -14.70
CA PHE A 169 -8.42 -11.98 -15.48
C PHE A 169 -8.39 -11.42 -16.91
N GLU A 170 -7.25 -11.58 -17.60
CA GLU A 170 -7.00 -10.96 -18.91
C GLU A 170 -7.83 -11.66 -19.99
N GLU A 171 -7.72 -12.98 -20.11
CA GLU A 171 -8.42 -13.77 -21.12
C GLU A 171 -9.22 -14.94 -20.51
N LYS A 172 -10.16 -15.50 -21.28
CA LYS A 172 -11.00 -16.63 -20.80
C LYS A 172 -10.19 -17.82 -20.28
N HIS A 173 -9.05 -18.13 -20.89
CA HIS A 173 -8.21 -19.28 -20.50
C HIS A 173 -7.45 -19.05 -19.18
N ASP A 174 -7.37 -17.81 -18.68
CA ASP A 174 -6.79 -17.47 -17.39
C ASP A 174 -7.68 -17.87 -16.21
N PHE A 175 -8.91 -18.35 -16.47
CA PHE A 175 -9.76 -18.93 -15.44
C PHE A 175 -9.05 -20.08 -14.68
N GLU A 176 -8.17 -20.85 -15.33
CA GLU A 176 -7.36 -21.87 -14.65
C GLU A 176 -6.35 -21.26 -13.66
N LEU A 177 -5.79 -20.08 -13.99
CA LEU A 177 -4.92 -19.35 -13.08
C LEU A 177 -5.72 -18.77 -11.90
N HIS A 178 -6.95 -18.30 -12.15
CA HIS A 178 -7.90 -17.89 -11.12
C HIS A 178 -8.22 -19.03 -10.14
N ARG A 179 -8.48 -20.23 -10.66
CA ARG A 179 -8.69 -21.44 -9.83
C ARG A 179 -7.47 -21.73 -8.97
N LEU A 180 -6.27 -21.62 -9.52
CA LEU A 180 -5.03 -21.80 -8.75
C LEU A 180 -4.91 -20.78 -7.61
N VAL A 181 -5.03 -19.47 -7.88
CA VAL A 181 -4.87 -18.47 -6.82
C VAL A 181 -5.97 -18.58 -5.77
N THR A 182 -7.19 -18.95 -6.17
CA THR A 182 -8.30 -19.24 -5.25
C THR A 182 -8.02 -20.46 -4.38
N ALA A 183 -7.48 -21.55 -4.94
CA ALA A 183 -7.05 -22.73 -4.19
C ALA A 183 -5.99 -22.37 -3.13
N ILE A 184 -5.00 -21.54 -3.50
CA ILE A 184 -3.99 -21.03 -2.57
C ILE A 184 -4.63 -20.19 -1.46
N ARG A 185 -5.56 -19.28 -1.80
CA ARG A 185 -6.27 -18.41 -0.85
C ARG A 185 -7.05 -19.20 0.20
N LEU A 186 -7.79 -20.21 -0.26
CA LEU A 186 -8.68 -21.02 0.57
C LEU A 186 -7.96 -22.21 1.22
N ASN A 187 -6.65 -22.38 0.96
CA ASN A 187 -5.86 -23.52 1.40
C ASN A 187 -6.50 -24.87 1.03
N LYS A 188 -6.94 -24.97 -0.22
CA LYS A 188 -7.61 -26.12 -0.83
C LYS A 188 -6.83 -26.64 -2.04
N THR A 189 -7.20 -27.82 -2.53
CA THR A 189 -6.74 -28.29 -3.83
C THR A 189 -7.62 -27.73 -4.95
N ILE A 190 -7.06 -27.54 -6.15
CA ILE A 190 -7.79 -27.05 -7.34
C ILE A 190 -9.00 -27.92 -7.66
N THR A 191 -8.89 -29.23 -7.44
CA THR A 191 -9.96 -30.21 -7.66
C THR A 191 -11.05 -30.18 -6.59
N SER A 192 -10.76 -29.63 -5.41
CA SER A 192 -11.72 -29.55 -4.28
C SER A 192 -12.49 -28.23 -4.20
N LEU A 193 -12.25 -27.29 -5.11
CA LEU A 193 -12.96 -26.01 -5.15
C LEU A 193 -14.41 -26.21 -5.60
N SER A 194 -15.34 -25.60 -4.89
CA SER A 194 -16.74 -25.55 -5.31
C SER A 194 -16.99 -24.40 -6.31
N LYS A 195 -18.10 -24.46 -7.05
CA LYS A 195 -18.47 -23.38 -7.97
C LYS A 195 -18.75 -22.05 -7.25
N ASP A 196 -19.29 -22.09 -6.04
CA ASP A 196 -19.58 -20.89 -5.24
C ASP A 196 -18.32 -20.17 -4.72
N GLU A 197 -17.18 -20.85 -4.72
CA GLU A 197 -15.88 -20.28 -4.32
C GLU A 197 -15.15 -19.55 -5.47
N LEU A 198 -15.62 -19.77 -6.69
CA LEU A 198 -15.06 -19.22 -7.91
C LEU A 198 -15.94 -18.07 -8.43
N VAL A 199 -15.31 -17.17 -9.18
CA VAL A 199 -16.05 -16.18 -9.95
C VAL A 199 -16.50 -16.79 -11.28
N ASP A 200 -17.34 -16.09 -12.04
CA ASP A 200 -17.80 -16.57 -13.35
C ASP A 200 -16.63 -16.65 -14.35
N GLU A 201 -16.60 -17.69 -15.19
CA GLU A 201 -15.58 -17.87 -16.24
C GLU A 201 -15.61 -16.76 -17.31
N GLU A 202 -16.72 -16.00 -17.38
CA GLU A 202 -16.88 -14.85 -18.25
C GLU A 202 -16.28 -13.55 -17.69
N PHE A 203 -15.70 -13.55 -16.48
CA PHE A 203 -15.08 -12.38 -15.86
C PHE A 203 -13.67 -12.07 -16.38
N TYR A 204 -13.45 -12.31 -17.68
CA TYR A 204 -12.27 -11.83 -18.41
C TYR A 204 -12.53 -10.43 -19.02
N PHE A 205 -11.49 -9.81 -19.57
CA PHE A 205 -11.63 -8.53 -20.27
C PHE A 205 -12.35 -8.73 -21.62
N LYS A 206 -13.64 -8.40 -21.68
CA LYS A 206 -14.41 -8.39 -22.93
C LYS A 206 -14.11 -7.17 -23.79
N THR A 207 -14.09 -7.36 -25.10
CA THR A 207 -13.87 -6.29 -26.07
C THR A 207 -15.09 -5.37 -26.19
N VAL A 208 -14.88 -4.16 -26.73
CA VAL A 208 -15.97 -3.19 -26.94
C VAL A 208 -17.14 -3.77 -27.75
N PRO A 209 -16.93 -4.45 -28.89
CA PRO A 209 -18.04 -5.04 -29.66
C PRO A 209 -18.83 -6.10 -28.89
N GLU A 210 -18.16 -6.89 -28.03
CA GLU A 210 -18.84 -7.88 -27.19
C GLU A 210 -19.75 -7.22 -26.16
N LEU A 211 -19.28 -6.16 -25.53
CA LEU A 211 -20.04 -5.37 -24.55
C LEU A 211 -21.21 -4.64 -25.21
N GLU A 212 -21.01 -4.07 -26.39
CA GLU A 212 -22.08 -3.42 -27.17
C GLU A 212 -23.17 -4.42 -27.57
N ARG A 213 -22.79 -5.62 -28.01
CA ARG A 213 -23.75 -6.70 -28.30
C ARG A 213 -24.51 -7.11 -27.04
N MET A 214 -23.82 -7.21 -25.91
CA MET A 214 -24.38 -7.62 -24.62
C MET A 214 -25.44 -6.63 -24.11
N PHE A 215 -25.19 -5.32 -24.24
CA PHE A 215 -26.09 -4.26 -23.78
C PHE A 215 -26.90 -3.59 -24.90
N ARG A 216 -26.96 -4.17 -26.09
CA ARG A 216 -27.69 -3.60 -27.26
C ARG A 216 -29.13 -3.18 -26.98
N LYS A 217 -29.82 -3.92 -26.10
CA LYS A 217 -31.22 -3.64 -25.72
C LYS A 217 -31.36 -2.58 -24.62
N ILE A 218 -30.27 -2.22 -23.95
CA ILE A 218 -30.23 -1.27 -22.83
C ILE A 218 -29.05 -0.30 -23.05
N PRO A 219 -29.11 0.59 -24.05
CA PRO A 219 -27.99 1.50 -24.36
C PRO A 219 -27.62 2.43 -23.19
N GLU A 220 -28.59 2.75 -22.33
CA GLU A 220 -28.37 3.55 -21.11
C GLU A 220 -27.37 2.90 -20.15
N ALA A 221 -27.27 1.56 -20.14
CA ALA A 221 -26.32 0.84 -19.30
C ALA A 221 -24.87 1.18 -19.68
N ILE A 222 -24.62 1.35 -20.98
CA ILE A 222 -23.32 1.78 -21.50
C ILE A 222 -23.11 3.27 -21.24
N SER A 223 -24.09 4.12 -21.58
CA SER A 223 -23.93 5.58 -21.46
C SER A 223 -23.72 6.03 -20.01
N ASN A 224 -24.38 5.39 -19.04
CA ASN A 224 -24.17 5.67 -17.62
C ASN A 224 -22.75 5.30 -17.15
N SER A 225 -22.09 4.29 -17.75
CA SER A 225 -20.67 4.01 -17.44
C SER A 225 -19.76 5.19 -17.81
N HIS A 226 -20.05 5.86 -18.93
CA HIS A 226 -19.33 7.06 -19.36
C HIS A 226 -19.65 8.26 -18.46
N LYS A 227 -20.92 8.47 -18.09
CA LYS A 227 -21.30 9.56 -17.17
C LYS A 227 -20.58 9.45 -15.82
N ILE A 228 -20.59 8.25 -15.21
CA ILE A 228 -19.88 7.99 -13.96
C ILE A 228 -18.39 8.31 -14.13
N ALA A 229 -17.79 7.82 -15.21
CA ALA A 229 -16.38 8.08 -15.51
C ALA A 229 -16.08 9.58 -15.65
N ASP A 230 -16.94 10.36 -16.31
CA ASP A 230 -16.76 11.80 -16.53
C ASP A 230 -16.86 12.62 -15.23
N GLU A 231 -17.73 12.19 -14.32
CA GLU A 231 -17.94 12.81 -13.00
C GLU A 231 -16.85 12.45 -11.98
N CYS A 232 -16.16 11.31 -12.13
CA CYS A 232 -15.01 10.95 -11.30
C CYS A 232 -13.79 11.81 -11.65
N ARG A 233 -13.38 12.70 -10.74
CA ARG A 233 -12.26 13.66 -10.90
C ARG A 233 -11.45 13.72 -9.61
N VAL A 234 -10.67 12.67 -9.35
CA VAL A 234 -9.72 12.64 -8.24
C VAL A 234 -8.34 13.03 -8.76
N ASP A 235 -7.71 14.00 -8.09
CA ASP A 235 -6.32 14.35 -8.32
C ASP A 235 -5.51 14.03 -7.05
N LEU A 236 -4.69 12.99 -7.08
CA LEU A 236 -3.89 12.58 -5.93
C LEU A 236 -2.71 13.53 -5.63
N LYS A 237 -2.44 14.52 -6.49
CA LYS A 237 -1.29 15.42 -6.37
C LYS A 237 0.00 14.62 -6.16
N LEU A 238 0.24 13.67 -7.07
CA LEU A 238 1.40 12.79 -7.01
C LEU A 238 2.69 13.62 -7.10
N ASN A 239 3.68 13.26 -6.29
CA ASN A 239 4.97 13.94 -6.14
C ASN A 239 4.89 15.37 -5.54
N GLU A 240 3.72 15.82 -5.06
CA GLU A 240 3.61 17.04 -4.24
C GLU A 240 3.80 16.67 -2.76
N TYR A 241 4.89 17.13 -2.16
CA TYR A 241 5.24 16.77 -0.78
C TYR A 241 4.25 17.33 0.25
N LYS A 242 3.86 16.46 1.18
CA LYS A 242 2.92 16.73 2.28
C LYS A 242 3.70 16.59 3.58
N PHE A 243 4.13 17.74 4.09
CA PHE A 243 5.01 17.80 5.24
C PHE A 243 4.22 17.58 6.53
N PRO A 244 4.77 16.82 7.50
CA PRO A 244 4.19 16.75 8.82
C PRO A 244 4.32 18.10 9.53
N GLU A 245 3.45 18.33 10.51
CA GLU A 245 3.45 19.53 11.34
C GLU A 245 4.01 19.21 12.72
N PHE A 246 5.00 19.98 13.16
CA PHE A 246 5.52 19.87 14.52
C PHE A 246 4.65 20.70 15.47
N PRO A 247 4.05 20.10 16.52
CA PRO A 247 3.18 20.83 17.43
C PRO A 247 4.01 21.72 18.36
N THR A 248 4.01 23.03 18.08
CA THR A 248 4.73 24.00 18.91
C THR A 248 3.82 24.57 19.99
N THR A 249 4.27 24.45 21.25
CA THR A 249 3.60 25.03 22.43
C THR A 249 4.12 26.42 22.79
N ASN A 250 5.11 26.92 22.05
CA ASN A 250 5.83 28.15 22.35
C ASN A 250 5.31 29.32 21.50
N ALA A 251 5.54 30.55 21.96
CA ALA A 251 5.27 31.77 21.18
C ALA A 251 6.24 32.01 20.01
N LEU A 252 7.22 31.13 19.82
CA LEU A 252 8.24 31.21 18.76
C LEU A 252 7.76 30.47 17.50
N SER A 253 8.17 30.94 16.32
CA SER A 253 7.99 30.16 15.09
C SER A 253 8.81 28.87 15.13
N ASN A 254 8.40 27.85 14.37
CA ASN A 254 9.12 26.58 14.30
C ASN A 254 10.56 26.76 13.78
N PHE A 255 10.77 27.71 12.88
CA PHE A 255 12.10 28.05 12.39
C PHE A 255 12.97 28.69 13.48
N ASP A 256 12.44 29.67 14.23
CA ASP A 256 13.18 30.31 15.32
C ASP A 256 13.50 29.33 16.44
N PHE A 257 12.57 28.42 16.74
CA PHE A 257 12.79 27.35 17.68
C PHE A 257 13.91 26.41 17.21
N LEU A 258 13.85 25.93 15.97
CA LEU A 258 14.89 25.08 15.37
C LEU A 258 16.27 25.77 15.41
N LYS A 259 16.32 27.05 15.02
CA LYS A 259 17.54 27.86 15.06
C LYS A 259 18.10 27.91 16.47
N ARG A 260 17.28 28.26 17.47
CA ARG A 260 17.69 28.34 18.87
C ARG A 260 18.30 27.02 19.37
N ILE A 261 17.59 25.90 19.25
CA ILE A 261 18.07 24.60 19.75
C ILE A 261 19.33 24.13 19.01
N THR A 262 19.48 24.49 17.74
CA THR A 262 20.68 24.18 16.95
C THR A 262 21.89 24.94 17.48
N PHE A 263 21.75 26.24 17.75
CA PHE A 263 22.83 27.04 18.33
C PHE A 263 23.17 26.60 19.76
N GLU A 264 22.19 26.30 20.60
CA GLU A 264 22.43 25.70 21.93
C GLU A 264 23.17 24.35 21.82
N GLY A 265 22.81 23.51 20.85
CA GLY A 265 23.50 22.25 20.54
C GLY A 265 24.95 22.46 20.09
N SER A 266 25.21 23.49 19.30
CA SER A 266 26.56 23.86 18.86
C SER A 266 27.48 24.22 20.04
N GLN A 267 26.96 24.93 21.04
CA GLN A 267 27.70 25.30 22.26
C GLN A 267 28.03 24.08 23.13
N LYS A 268 27.22 23.03 23.08
CA LYS A 268 27.49 21.76 23.77
C LYS A 268 28.54 20.92 23.05
N ARG A 269 28.54 20.95 21.72
CA ARG A 269 29.43 20.12 20.87
C ARG A 269 30.82 20.73 20.67
N TYR A 270 30.93 22.06 20.68
CA TYR A 270 32.18 22.78 20.48
C TYR A 270 32.52 23.64 21.68
N LYS A 271 33.75 23.52 22.18
CA LYS A 271 34.26 24.40 23.26
C LYS A 271 34.40 25.85 22.80
N ASN A 272 34.87 26.05 21.56
CA ASN A 272 35.00 27.35 20.91
C ASN A 272 34.28 27.31 19.55
N ILE A 273 33.34 28.23 19.34
CA ILE A 273 32.61 28.34 18.07
C ILE A 273 33.36 29.29 17.14
N GLU A 274 34.07 28.72 16.16
CA GLU A 274 34.75 29.49 15.13
C GLU A 274 33.75 30.08 14.12
N SER A 275 34.14 31.17 13.43
CA SER A 275 33.33 31.81 12.39
C SER A 275 32.89 30.82 11.29
N LYS A 276 33.71 29.82 10.97
CA LYS A 276 33.39 28.77 9.99
C LYS A 276 32.18 27.93 10.40
N ILE A 277 32.05 27.61 11.69
CA ILE A 277 30.95 26.80 12.24
C ILE A 277 29.64 27.60 12.17
N THR A 278 29.66 28.84 12.66
CA THR A 278 28.49 29.74 12.62
C THR A 278 27.98 29.94 11.19
N LYS A 279 28.87 30.27 10.24
CA LYS A 279 28.51 30.46 8.82
C LYS A 279 27.88 29.20 8.22
N ARG A 280 28.41 28.02 8.54
CA ARG A 280 27.85 26.75 8.06
C ARG A 280 26.47 26.48 8.66
N LEU A 281 26.28 26.70 9.96
CA LEU A 281 24.97 26.52 10.61
C LEU A 281 23.91 27.44 10.01
N GLU A 282 24.24 28.72 9.81
CA GLU A 282 23.32 29.69 9.22
C GLU A 282 22.90 29.29 7.80
N TYR A 283 23.87 28.90 6.97
CA TYR A 283 23.61 28.40 5.62
C TYR A 283 22.73 27.14 5.61
N GLU A 284 23.04 26.15 6.44
CA GLU A 284 22.24 24.92 6.51
C GLU A 284 20.81 25.21 6.99
N LEU A 285 20.64 26.04 8.02
CA LEU A 285 19.33 26.44 8.54
C LEU A 285 18.50 27.20 7.48
N GLU A 286 19.13 28.08 6.71
CA GLU A 286 18.49 28.79 5.60
C GLU A 286 18.00 27.79 4.54
N VAL A 287 18.85 26.86 4.09
CA VAL A 287 18.45 25.82 3.12
C VAL A 287 17.31 24.94 3.65
N ILE A 288 17.37 24.53 4.92
CA ILE A 288 16.30 23.74 5.57
C ILE A 288 14.97 24.50 5.57
N SER A 289 15.02 25.82 5.80
CA SER A 289 13.85 26.70 5.77
C SER A 289 13.28 26.87 4.36
N GLU A 290 14.12 27.20 3.39
CA GLU A 290 13.73 27.36 1.99
C GLU A 290 13.06 26.09 1.40
N LEU A 291 13.57 24.92 1.80
CA LEU A 291 13.04 23.62 1.36
C LEU A 291 11.90 23.09 2.23
N ASN A 292 11.41 23.87 3.21
CA ASN A 292 10.29 23.54 4.09
C ASN A 292 10.50 22.28 4.97
N PHE A 293 11.75 21.94 5.29
CA PHE A 293 12.08 20.78 6.14
C PHE A 293 12.16 21.10 7.64
N VAL A 294 11.85 22.33 8.06
CA VAL A 294 11.92 22.75 9.48
C VAL A 294 11.17 21.79 10.40
N ASN A 295 9.90 21.50 10.08
CA ASN A 295 9.07 20.61 10.89
C ASN A 295 9.60 19.18 10.91
N TYR A 296 10.11 18.70 9.79
CA TYR A 296 10.73 17.38 9.71
C TYR A 296 11.92 17.26 10.67
N PHE A 297 12.83 18.24 10.67
CA PHE A 297 13.97 18.24 11.60
C PHE A 297 13.53 18.30 13.07
N LEU A 298 12.50 19.09 13.37
CA LEU A 298 11.96 19.18 14.73
C LEU A 298 11.33 17.88 15.21
N ILE A 299 10.63 17.16 14.32
CA ILE A 299 10.04 15.86 14.65
C ILE A 299 11.14 14.83 14.91
N VAL A 300 12.14 14.73 14.03
CA VAL A 300 13.25 13.79 14.22
C VAL A 300 14.04 14.15 15.49
N TRP A 301 14.24 15.44 15.77
CA TRP A 301 14.82 15.92 17.02
C TRP A 301 14.01 15.49 18.24
N ASP A 302 12.69 15.69 18.26
CA ASP A 302 11.82 15.29 19.37
C ASP A 302 11.89 13.79 19.65
N ILE A 303 11.89 12.96 18.60
CA ILE A 303 12.09 11.50 18.71
C ILE A 303 13.45 11.17 19.33
N VAL A 304 14.53 11.80 18.87
CA VAL A 304 15.89 11.58 19.40
C VAL A 304 16.01 12.03 20.86
N GLN A 305 15.41 13.16 21.21
CA GLN A 305 15.44 13.66 22.59
C GLN A 305 14.64 12.77 23.53
N GLU A 306 13.50 12.24 23.09
CA GLU A 306 12.75 11.27 23.87
C GLU A 306 13.54 9.98 24.10
N ALA A 307 14.17 9.45 23.07
CA ALA A 307 15.00 8.26 23.18
C ALA A 307 16.14 8.46 24.20
N LYS A 308 16.79 9.62 24.17
CA LYS A 308 17.82 9.98 25.15
C LYS A 308 17.28 10.12 26.56
N ARG A 309 16.09 10.72 26.73
CA ARG A 309 15.44 10.85 28.04
C ARG A 309 15.17 9.48 28.67
N ARG A 310 14.90 8.47 27.83
CA ARG A 310 14.74 7.06 28.22
C ARG A 310 16.06 6.30 28.37
N GLY A 311 17.20 6.93 28.09
CA GLY A 311 18.51 6.30 28.14
C GLY A 311 18.79 5.31 26.99
N MET A 312 18.04 5.39 25.89
CA MET A 312 18.18 4.48 24.75
C MET A 312 19.45 4.77 23.95
N MET A 313 20.14 3.71 23.52
CA MET A 313 21.23 3.85 22.54
C MET A 313 20.68 4.06 21.14
N LEU A 314 21.15 5.10 20.45
CA LEU A 314 20.76 5.44 19.08
C LEU A 314 21.96 5.93 18.25
N ILE A 315 21.90 5.71 16.94
CA ILE A 315 22.87 6.25 15.98
C ILE A 315 22.11 6.76 14.74
N GLY A 316 22.31 8.02 14.37
CA GLY A 316 21.93 8.51 13.05
C GLY A 316 22.97 8.17 11.99
N ARG A 317 22.53 7.75 10.81
CA ARG A 317 23.43 7.39 9.69
C ARG A 317 22.98 7.98 8.35
N GLY A 318 23.65 7.55 7.28
CA GLY A 318 23.33 7.97 5.91
C GLY A 318 23.81 9.39 5.62
N SER A 319 23.11 10.07 4.71
CA SER A 319 23.48 11.43 4.29
C SER A 319 23.33 12.46 5.42
N ALA A 320 22.48 12.20 6.42
CA ALA A 320 22.29 13.09 7.57
C ALA A 320 23.61 13.44 8.30
N ALA A 321 24.61 12.56 8.26
CA ALA A 321 25.94 12.79 8.85
C ALA A 321 26.71 13.96 8.19
N ASN A 322 26.29 14.44 7.03
CA ASN A 322 26.91 15.58 6.34
C ASN A 322 26.37 16.94 6.83
N SER A 323 25.33 16.94 7.67
CA SER A 323 24.72 18.17 8.20
C SER A 323 25.26 18.51 9.59
N LEU A 324 25.75 19.74 9.71
CA LEU A 324 26.15 20.32 10.98
C LEU A 324 24.93 20.61 11.87
N VAL A 325 23.79 20.96 11.28
CA VAL A 325 22.51 21.09 12.01
C VAL A 325 22.13 19.75 12.63
N ALA A 326 22.16 18.65 11.87
CA ALA A 326 21.85 17.31 12.38
C ALA A 326 22.82 16.87 13.50
N TYR A 327 24.11 17.22 13.39
CA TYR A 327 25.10 16.97 14.44
C TYR A 327 24.82 17.79 15.72
N CYS A 328 24.49 19.08 15.58
CA CYS A 328 24.18 19.95 16.72
C CYS A 328 22.86 19.58 17.42
N LEU A 329 21.86 19.14 16.65
CA LEU A 329 20.62 18.54 17.18
C LEU A 329 20.83 17.11 17.71
N GLU A 330 22.07 16.60 17.60
CA GLU A 330 22.50 15.30 18.08
C GLU A 330 21.77 14.11 17.44
N LEU A 331 21.21 14.31 16.25
CA LEU A 331 20.64 13.26 15.40
C LEU A 331 21.76 12.34 14.93
N THR A 332 22.95 12.89 14.68
CA THR A 332 24.16 12.16 14.29
C THR A 332 25.29 12.40 15.28
N GLN A 333 26.24 11.48 15.36
CA GLN A 333 27.43 11.61 16.23
C GLN A 333 28.70 12.01 15.47
N VAL A 334 28.57 12.31 14.18
CA VAL A 334 29.69 12.59 13.27
C VAL A 334 29.81 14.10 13.07
N ASP A 335 30.99 14.66 13.36
CA ASP A 335 31.31 16.07 13.09
C ASP A 335 31.65 16.25 11.59
N PRO A 336 30.78 16.92 10.81
CA PRO A 336 30.99 17.09 9.38
C PRO A 336 32.09 18.10 9.05
N ILE A 337 32.40 19.05 9.94
CA ILE A 337 33.46 20.03 9.70
C ILE A 337 34.82 19.36 9.85
N LYS A 338 34.99 18.54 10.90
CA LYS A 338 36.23 17.81 11.16
C LYS A 338 36.56 16.80 10.07
N LEU A 339 35.54 16.14 9.51
CA LEU A 339 35.70 15.13 8.45
C LEU A 339 35.55 15.68 7.03
N ASN A 340 35.39 17.00 6.88
CA ASN A 340 35.23 17.68 5.59
C ASN A 340 34.07 17.10 4.74
N LEU A 341 32.90 16.93 5.37
CA LEU A 341 31.69 16.42 4.75
C LEU A 341 30.85 17.55 4.13
N TYR A 342 30.23 17.26 2.99
CA TYR A 342 29.51 18.22 2.15
C TYR A 342 28.00 18.17 2.40
N PHE A 343 27.41 19.26 2.89
CA PHE A 343 25.99 19.35 3.23
C PHE A 343 25.10 19.11 2.00
N GLU A 344 25.54 19.53 0.82
CA GLU A 344 24.82 19.39 -0.45
C GLU A 344 24.60 17.94 -0.86
N ARG A 345 25.35 16.99 -0.27
CA ARG A 345 25.09 15.55 -0.42
C ARG A 345 23.83 15.11 0.31
N PHE A 346 23.44 15.83 1.36
CA PHE A 346 22.25 15.58 2.15
C PHE A 346 21.06 16.41 1.67
N LEU A 347 21.22 17.73 1.59
CA LEU A 347 20.17 18.64 1.16
C LEU A 347 20.74 19.66 0.18
N ASN A 348 20.06 19.82 -0.96
CA ASN A 348 20.52 20.68 -2.05
C ASN A 348 19.35 21.50 -2.59
N ARG A 349 19.54 22.81 -2.76
CA ARG A 349 18.53 23.71 -3.36
C ARG A 349 18.08 23.27 -4.77
N ALA A 350 18.95 22.61 -5.52
CA ALA A 350 18.63 22.09 -6.86
C ALA A 350 17.79 20.80 -6.85
N ARG A 351 17.56 20.19 -5.68
CA ARG A 351 16.79 18.95 -5.52
C ARG A 351 15.87 19.06 -4.31
N SER A 352 14.57 19.12 -4.53
CA SER A 352 13.56 19.14 -3.47
C SER A 352 13.21 17.76 -2.90
N ASN A 353 14.10 16.77 -3.03
CA ASN A 353 13.84 15.44 -2.46
C ASN A 353 13.86 15.51 -0.92
N PRO A 354 12.98 14.78 -0.22
CA PRO A 354 12.98 14.71 1.24
C PRO A 354 14.32 14.23 1.76
N PRO A 355 14.83 14.83 2.86
CA PRO A 355 15.99 14.32 3.54
C PRO A 355 15.67 12.94 4.11
N ASP A 356 16.61 12.02 3.97
CA ASP A 356 16.54 10.70 4.58
C ASP A 356 17.38 10.70 5.85
N VAL A 357 16.73 10.91 7.01
CA VAL A 357 17.36 10.81 8.32
C VAL A 357 17.01 9.45 8.93
N ASP A 358 17.92 8.50 8.69
CA ASP A 358 17.91 7.17 9.29
C ASP A 358 18.35 7.23 10.75
N ILE A 359 17.48 6.85 11.69
CA ILE A 359 17.84 6.67 13.09
C ILE A 359 17.78 5.18 13.45
N ASP A 360 18.95 4.61 13.78
CA ASP A 360 19.07 3.24 14.27
C ASP A 360 18.86 3.18 15.78
N PHE A 361 17.97 2.29 16.21
CA PHE A 361 17.75 1.92 17.61
C PHE A 361 18.17 0.47 17.85
N SER A 362 18.42 0.14 19.11
CA SER A 362 18.45 -1.25 19.56
C SER A 362 17.13 -1.96 19.22
N TRP A 363 17.23 -3.19 18.71
CA TRP A 363 16.05 -4.00 18.36
C TRP A 363 15.10 -4.27 19.53
N LYS A 364 15.58 -4.15 20.78
CA LYS A 364 14.77 -4.34 21.99
C LYS A 364 13.99 -3.08 22.39
N GLU A 365 14.40 -1.90 21.92
CA GLU A 365 13.87 -0.60 22.36
C GLU A 365 13.08 0.12 21.27
N ARG A 366 13.27 -0.28 20.00
CA ARG A 366 12.60 0.34 18.84
C ARG A 366 11.08 0.43 18.99
N ASP A 367 10.44 -0.60 19.49
CA ASP A 367 8.98 -0.63 19.56
C ASP A 367 8.44 0.40 20.56
N GLU A 368 9.21 0.72 21.62
CA GLU A 368 8.84 1.75 22.58
C GLU A 368 8.91 3.17 22.00
N ILE A 369 9.90 3.44 21.14
CA ILE A 369 10.00 4.74 20.48
C ILE A 369 8.96 4.88 19.36
N VAL A 370 8.65 3.79 18.65
CA VAL A 370 7.52 3.77 17.70
C VAL A 370 6.23 4.11 18.45
N LYS A 371 5.96 3.47 19.59
CA LYS A 371 4.78 3.74 20.42
C LYS A 371 4.70 5.22 20.83
N TYR A 372 5.82 5.81 21.24
CA TYR A 372 5.89 7.24 21.55
C TYR A 372 5.45 8.11 20.37
N VAL A 373 5.88 7.81 19.14
CA VAL A 373 5.48 8.59 17.96
C VAL A 373 3.96 8.53 17.76
N PHE A 374 3.35 7.36 17.91
CA PHE A 374 1.88 7.23 17.83
C PHE A 374 1.16 8.03 18.94
N GLU A 375 1.65 7.98 20.18
CA GLU A 375 1.08 8.70 21.32
C GLU A 375 1.23 10.23 21.17
N LYS A 376 2.38 10.70 20.66
CA LYS A 376 2.74 12.11 20.54
C LYS A 376 2.06 12.81 19.37
N TYR A 377 2.04 12.16 18.19
CA TYR A 377 1.59 12.76 16.93
C TYR A 377 0.17 12.32 16.53
N GLY A 378 -0.41 11.35 17.24
CA GLY A 378 -1.81 10.94 17.11
C GLY A 378 -2.00 9.68 16.26
N TYR A 379 -2.79 8.73 16.77
CA TYR A 379 -3.09 7.46 16.12
C TYR A 379 -3.86 7.60 14.79
N ASP A 380 -4.47 8.75 14.52
CA ASP A 380 -5.15 9.05 13.26
C ASP A 380 -4.25 9.74 12.22
N ARG A 381 -3.03 10.15 12.61
CA ARG A 381 -2.03 10.83 11.76
C ARG A 381 -0.72 10.06 11.61
N VAL A 382 -0.54 8.98 12.36
CA VAL A 382 0.65 8.13 12.35
C VAL A 382 0.29 6.71 11.91
N ALA A 383 1.08 6.15 11.00
CA ALA A 383 1.02 4.74 10.66
C ALA A 383 2.40 4.21 10.30
N MET A 384 2.59 2.92 10.51
CA MET A 384 3.72 2.21 9.94
C MET A 384 3.48 2.01 8.43
N ILE A 385 4.52 2.08 7.62
CA ILE A 385 4.41 1.81 6.19
C ILE A 385 4.31 0.29 5.99
N SER A 386 3.48 -0.18 5.06
CA SER A 386 3.44 -1.60 4.71
C SER A 386 4.47 -1.99 3.66
N THR A 387 4.70 -3.30 3.54
CA THR A 387 5.45 -3.91 2.45
C THR A 387 4.63 -5.01 1.82
N THR A 388 4.49 -4.95 0.49
CA THR A 388 3.79 -5.97 -0.26
C THR A 388 4.69 -7.18 -0.48
N ILE A 389 4.38 -8.31 0.16
CA ILE A 389 5.12 -9.55 -0.05
C ILE A 389 4.59 -10.25 -1.31
N THR A 390 5.47 -10.46 -2.26
CA THR A 390 5.14 -11.08 -3.55
C THR A 390 5.64 -12.52 -3.67
N PHE A 391 5.08 -13.27 -4.62
CA PHE A 391 5.57 -14.60 -4.94
C PHE A 391 6.96 -14.58 -5.58
N ARG A 392 7.88 -15.34 -4.98
CA ARG A 392 9.23 -15.64 -5.49
C ARG A 392 9.30 -17.12 -5.86
N ALA A 393 10.34 -17.55 -6.58
CA ALA A 393 10.43 -18.91 -7.13
C ALA A 393 10.05 -20.00 -6.12
N ARG A 394 10.69 -20.00 -4.94
CA ARG A 394 10.44 -21.01 -3.92
C ARG A 394 9.01 -20.94 -3.36
N SER A 395 8.47 -19.76 -3.07
CA SER A 395 7.11 -19.65 -2.52
C SER A 395 6.03 -19.93 -3.56
N ALA A 396 6.21 -19.46 -4.81
CA ALA A 396 5.30 -19.74 -5.92
C ALA A 396 5.20 -21.24 -6.19
N PHE A 397 6.35 -21.93 -6.27
CA PHE A 397 6.40 -23.38 -6.47
C PHE A 397 5.71 -24.13 -5.33
N ARG A 398 6.05 -23.81 -4.08
CA ARG A 398 5.48 -24.50 -2.91
C ARG A 398 3.96 -24.38 -2.85
N GLU A 399 3.42 -23.17 -3.01
CA GLU A 399 1.99 -22.95 -2.90
C GLU A 399 1.22 -23.52 -4.09
N THR A 400 1.81 -23.47 -5.30
CA THR A 400 1.23 -24.12 -6.47
C THR A 400 1.21 -25.64 -6.30
N ALA A 401 2.30 -26.27 -5.88
CA ALA A 401 2.35 -27.71 -5.66
C ALA A 401 1.36 -28.18 -4.57
N LYS A 402 1.17 -27.40 -3.50
CA LYS A 402 0.13 -27.67 -2.49
C LYS A 402 -1.27 -27.63 -3.08
N ALA A 403 -1.55 -26.63 -3.93
CA ALA A 403 -2.85 -26.52 -4.61
C ALA A 403 -3.11 -27.69 -5.58
N PHE A 404 -2.07 -28.35 -6.06
CA PHE A 404 -2.16 -29.60 -6.83
C PHE A 404 -2.29 -30.86 -5.96
N GLY A 405 -2.30 -30.73 -4.63
CA GLY A 405 -2.43 -31.86 -3.69
C GLY A 405 -1.14 -32.62 -3.41
N ILE A 406 0.02 -32.07 -3.78
CA ILE A 406 1.31 -32.70 -3.52
C ILE A 406 1.68 -32.58 -2.03
N SER A 407 2.25 -33.64 -1.46
CA SER A 407 2.61 -33.67 -0.05
C SER A 407 3.75 -32.69 0.29
N ASP A 408 3.74 -32.09 1.48
CA ASP A 408 4.80 -31.18 1.93
C ASP A 408 6.19 -31.84 1.94
N ARG A 409 6.26 -33.16 2.15
CA ARG A 409 7.50 -33.94 2.08
C ARG A 409 8.08 -33.92 0.67
N GLU A 410 7.26 -34.18 -0.33
CA GLU A 410 7.67 -34.15 -1.73
C GLU A 410 8.02 -32.75 -2.18
N ILE A 411 7.16 -31.76 -1.88
CA ILE A 411 7.43 -30.34 -2.17
C ILE A 411 8.79 -29.91 -1.61
N SER A 412 9.10 -30.33 -0.38
CA SER A 412 10.35 -29.95 0.29
C SER A 412 11.59 -30.56 -0.37
N ARG A 413 11.49 -31.72 -1.03
CA ARG A 413 12.60 -32.31 -1.80
C ARG A 413 13.01 -31.44 -2.98
N TYR A 414 12.03 -30.80 -3.63
CA TYR A 414 12.27 -29.88 -4.75
C TYR A 414 12.62 -28.48 -4.25
N SER A 415 11.85 -27.92 -3.31
CA SER A 415 11.97 -26.51 -2.93
C SER A 415 13.33 -26.15 -2.30
N LYS A 416 14.01 -27.12 -1.68
CA LYS A 416 15.37 -26.93 -1.12
C LYS A 416 16.42 -26.66 -2.19
N LYS A 417 16.22 -27.16 -3.40
CA LYS A 417 17.11 -27.01 -4.55
C LYS A 417 16.75 -25.82 -5.45
N ILE A 418 15.67 -25.10 -5.13
CA ILE A 418 15.26 -23.88 -5.82
C ILE A 418 15.99 -22.69 -5.15
N PRO A 419 16.91 -21.99 -5.84
CA PRO A 419 17.61 -20.82 -5.31
C PRO A 419 16.69 -19.62 -5.07
N TRP A 420 17.23 -18.60 -4.42
CA TRP A 420 16.55 -17.32 -4.29
C TRP A 420 16.55 -16.61 -5.65
N THR A 421 15.40 -16.64 -6.35
CA THR A 421 15.24 -16.04 -7.68
C THR A 421 13.77 -15.70 -7.96
N ASP A 422 13.53 -15.05 -9.09
CA ASP A 422 12.20 -14.74 -9.58
C ASP A 422 11.45 -16.01 -10.01
N ALA A 423 10.14 -16.08 -9.75
CA ALA A 423 9.34 -17.24 -10.13
C ALA A 423 9.22 -17.41 -11.66
N ALA A 424 9.39 -16.34 -12.44
CA ALA A 424 9.45 -16.40 -13.90
C ALA A 424 10.57 -17.33 -14.41
N ASN A 425 11.62 -17.54 -13.61
CA ASN A 425 12.74 -18.41 -13.97
C ASN A 425 12.47 -19.90 -13.71
N LEU A 426 11.39 -20.26 -13.00
CA LEU A 426 11.12 -21.66 -12.63
C LEU A 426 11.16 -22.64 -13.82
N PRO A 427 10.60 -22.34 -15.01
CA PRO A 427 10.60 -23.28 -16.15
C PRO A 427 11.99 -23.61 -16.69
N LYS A 428 12.99 -22.77 -16.43
CA LYS A 428 14.38 -22.93 -16.93
C LYS A 428 15.41 -22.97 -15.80
N ILE A 429 14.96 -23.17 -14.56
CA ILE A 429 15.83 -22.98 -13.40
C ILE A 429 16.96 -24.02 -13.31
N ASN A 430 16.71 -25.23 -13.84
CA ASN A 430 17.68 -26.32 -13.95
C ASN A 430 18.83 -26.00 -14.94
N GLU A 431 18.57 -25.20 -15.97
CA GLU A 431 19.58 -24.71 -16.92
C GLU A 431 20.40 -23.56 -16.31
N MET A 432 19.76 -22.71 -15.51
CA MET A 432 20.35 -21.50 -14.96
C MET A 432 21.24 -21.73 -13.74
N PHE A 433 20.93 -22.69 -12.87
CA PHE A 433 21.60 -22.86 -11.58
C PHE A 433 22.11 -24.29 -11.37
N PRO A 434 23.40 -24.48 -10.99
CA PRO A 434 23.98 -25.80 -10.76
C PRO A 434 23.22 -26.64 -9.71
N GLU A 435 22.80 -26.03 -8.61
CA GLU A 435 22.05 -26.70 -7.53
C GLU A 435 20.65 -27.21 -7.97
N SER A 436 20.09 -26.63 -9.04
CA SER A 436 18.78 -26.95 -9.59
C SER A 436 18.82 -27.98 -10.73
N ARG A 437 20.00 -28.38 -11.23
CA ARG A 437 20.14 -29.30 -12.38
C ARG A 437 19.44 -30.66 -12.20
N SER A 438 19.31 -31.11 -10.95
CA SER A 438 18.67 -32.38 -10.61
C SER A 438 17.14 -32.30 -10.49
N LEU A 439 16.53 -31.16 -10.80
CA LEU A 439 15.08 -30.96 -10.81
C LEU A 439 14.52 -31.36 -12.19
N ASP A 440 13.61 -32.33 -12.20
CA ASP A 440 12.90 -32.86 -13.36
C ASP A 440 11.59 -32.09 -13.62
N PHE A 441 11.72 -30.78 -13.82
CA PHE A 441 10.60 -29.87 -14.14
C PHE A 441 10.07 -30.01 -15.58
N ASP A 442 10.63 -30.92 -16.35
CA ASP A 442 10.17 -31.34 -17.67
C ASP A 442 9.09 -32.44 -17.60
N LYS A 443 8.90 -33.09 -16.44
CA LYS A 443 7.95 -34.19 -16.23
C LYS A 443 6.69 -33.75 -15.49
N GLU A 444 5.56 -34.39 -15.78
CA GLU A 444 4.32 -34.19 -15.02
C GLU A 444 4.40 -34.85 -13.64
N PRO A 445 3.78 -34.26 -12.59
CA PRO A 445 2.97 -33.03 -12.60
C PRO A 445 3.80 -31.74 -12.49
N TRP A 446 5.13 -31.83 -12.36
CA TRP A 446 6.01 -30.69 -12.07
C TRP A 446 6.08 -29.68 -13.19
N LYS A 447 6.04 -30.13 -14.45
CA LYS A 447 5.98 -29.26 -15.63
C LYS A 447 4.79 -28.30 -15.57
N THR A 448 3.60 -28.84 -15.31
CA THR A 448 2.38 -28.02 -15.14
C THR A 448 2.49 -27.08 -13.93
N ILE A 449 2.94 -27.61 -12.79
CA ILE A 449 3.10 -26.82 -11.54
C ILE A 449 4.07 -25.65 -11.76
N VAL A 450 5.21 -25.88 -12.38
CA VAL A 450 6.23 -24.85 -12.63
C VAL A 450 5.77 -23.83 -13.66
N SER A 451 5.08 -24.27 -14.71
CA SER A 451 4.48 -23.37 -15.69
C SER A 451 3.51 -22.40 -15.01
N LEU A 452 2.56 -22.90 -14.22
CA LEU A 452 1.60 -22.06 -13.51
C LEU A 452 2.25 -21.21 -12.40
N ALA A 453 3.19 -21.77 -11.63
CA ALA A 453 3.92 -21.04 -10.61
C ALA A 453 4.71 -19.86 -11.19
N SER A 454 5.22 -19.99 -12.42
CA SER A 454 5.91 -18.89 -13.11
C SER A 454 4.96 -17.76 -13.50
N ARG A 455 3.69 -18.06 -13.78
CA ARG A 455 2.68 -17.06 -14.16
C ARG A 455 2.20 -16.19 -13.00
N ILE A 456 2.30 -16.68 -11.77
CA ILE A 456 2.02 -15.90 -10.55
C ILE A 456 3.26 -15.15 -10.02
N ALA A 457 4.34 -15.07 -10.82
CA ALA A 457 5.54 -14.35 -10.43
C ALA A 457 5.22 -12.89 -10.08
N LYS A 458 5.80 -12.43 -8.95
CA LYS A 458 5.60 -11.07 -8.41
C LYS A 458 4.15 -10.73 -8.04
N TYR A 459 3.20 -11.67 -8.08
CA TYR A 459 1.85 -11.40 -7.60
C TYR A 459 1.89 -11.06 -6.11
N PRO A 460 1.16 -10.04 -5.66
CA PRO A 460 1.07 -9.69 -4.26
C PRO A 460 0.31 -10.80 -3.52
N ARG A 461 0.86 -11.23 -2.38
CA ARG A 461 0.31 -12.34 -1.59
C ARG A 461 -0.32 -11.84 -0.29
N HIS A 462 0.40 -11.00 0.44
CA HIS A 462 -0.05 -10.39 1.69
C HIS A 462 0.80 -9.16 2.03
N LEU A 463 0.26 -8.29 2.88
CA LEU A 463 1.03 -7.21 3.47
C LEU A 463 1.85 -7.70 4.66
N SER A 464 3.02 -7.09 4.81
CA SER A 464 3.88 -7.14 5.99
C SER A 464 4.17 -5.71 6.44
N ILE A 465 4.84 -5.54 7.57
CA ILE A 465 5.26 -4.23 8.08
C ILE A 465 6.60 -3.88 7.44
N HIS A 466 6.76 -2.65 6.94
CA HIS A 466 8.07 -2.15 6.52
C HIS A 466 9.01 -2.13 7.74
N PRO A 467 10.26 -2.62 7.62
CA PRO A 467 11.16 -2.75 8.77
C PRO A 467 11.47 -1.44 9.51
N SER A 468 11.34 -0.28 8.85
CA SER A 468 11.77 1.01 9.39
C SER A 468 10.76 2.15 9.27
N GLY A 469 9.89 2.10 8.26
CA GLY A 469 9.23 3.30 7.75
C GLY A 469 8.01 3.64 8.56
N ILE A 470 8.00 4.84 9.15
CA ILE A 470 6.83 5.46 9.75
C ILE A 470 6.44 6.69 8.94
N VAL A 471 5.15 6.91 8.77
CA VAL A 471 4.62 8.11 8.13
C VAL A 471 3.87 8.94 9.15
N ILE A 472 4.09 10.24 9.12
CA ILE A 472 3.36 11.23 9.93
C ILE A 472 2.74 12.22 8.95
N THR A 473 1.43 12.40 9.00
CA THR A 473 0.70 13.26 8.07
C THR A 473 0.20 14.54 8.74
N PRO A 474 0.07 15.65 7.99
CA PRO A 474 -0.43 16.92 8.56
C PRO A 474 -1.90 16.83 8.99
N THR A 475 -2.70 16.09 8.24
CA THR A 475 -4.11 15.77 8.58
C THR A 475 -4.26 14.28 8.84
N LYS A 476 -5.49 13.76 8.91
CA LYS A 476 -5.73 12.33 9.14
C LYS A 476 -5.12 11.52 7.99
N ILE A 477 -4.52 10.36 8.28
CA ILE A 477 -3.95 9.51 7.23
C ILE A 477 -5.03 9.08 6.23
N THR A 478 -6.26 8.91 6.69
CA THR A 478 -7.41 8.57 5.83
C THR A 478 -7.79 9.66 4.83
N ASP A 479 -7.19 10.85 4.88
CA ASP A 479 -7.29 11.82 3.79
C ASP A 479 -6.39 11.45 2.58
N TYR A 480 -5.40 10.60 2.79
CA TYR A 480 -4.38 10.22 1.81
C TYR A 480 -4.41 8.74 1.43
N CYS A 481 -4.62 7.83 2.39
CA CYS A 481 -4.70 6.41 2.13
C CYS A 481 -5.45 5.64 3.23
N ALA A 482 -5.92 4.44 2.90
CA ALA A 482 -6.54 3.54 3.85
C ALA A 482 -5.51 2.80 4.70
N LEU A 483 -5.97 2.35 5.87
CA LEU A 483 -5.17 1.67 6.88
C LEU A 483 -5.69 0.24 7.13
N GLU A 484 -4.82 -0.63 7.65
CA GLU A 484 -5.23 -1.93 8.21
C GLU A 484 -4.32 -2.37 9.36
N TYR A 485 -4.76 -3.36 10.15
CA TYR A 485 -3.91 -3.95 11.18
C TYR A 485 -2.82 -4.82 10.52
N ALA A 486 -1.60 -4.72 11.03
CA ALA A 486 -0.58 -5.68 10.69
C ALA A 486 -0.99 -7.09 11.15
N LYS A 487 -0.78 -8.11 10.30
CA LYS A 487 -1.13 -9.52 10.62
C LYS A 487 -0.42 -10.08 11.87
N ASN A 488 0.71 -9.48 12.27
CA ASN A 488 1.40 -9.83 13.51
C ASN A 488 0.68 -9.19 14.71
N LYS A 489 -0.28 -9.94 15.27
CA LYS A 489 -1.19 -9.54 16.36
C LYS A 489 -0.52 -9.03 17.66
N GLY A 490 0.81 -9.12 17.81
CA GLY A 490 1.49 -8.85 19.08
C GLY A 490 1.52 -7.37 19.51
N LEU A 491 1.49 -6.44 18.55
CA LEU A 491 1.61 -4.99 18.85
C LEU A 491 0.39 -4.16 18.44
N GLY A 492 -0.57 -4.73 17.70
CA GLY A 492 -1.74 -3.98 17.22
C GLY A 492 -1.40 -2.78 16.33
N LEU A 493 -0.24 -2.79 15.65
CA LEU A 493 0.20 -1.66 14.84
C LEU A 493 -0.68 -1.48 13.61
N ILE A 494 -1.05 -0.22 13.38
CA ILE A 494 -1.76 0.24 12.20
C ILE A 494 -0.73 0.48 11.10
N ILE A 495 -0.98 -0.11 9.92
CA ILE A 495 -0.15 0.05 8.72
C ILE A 495 -0.92 0.73 7.59
N THR A 496 -0.21 1.43 6.71
CA THR A 496 -0.74 1.91 5.43
C THR A 496 -1.06 0.74 4.51
N GLN A 497 -2.15 0.80 3.74
CA GLN A 497 -2.40 -0.20 2.71
C GLN A 497 -1.47 -0.10 1.50
N PRO A 498 -1.17 1.11 0.97
CA PRO A 498 -0.13 1.26 -0.03
C PRO A 498 1.26 1.03 0.58
N ASP A 499 2.17 0.51 -0.24
CA ASP A 499 3.56 0.28 0.14
C ASP A 499 4.43 1.56 0.08
N MET A 500 5.71 1.45 0.46
CA MET A 500 6.64 2.58 0.50
C MET A 500 6.69 3.39 -0.80
N TYR A 501 6.75 2.73 -1.96
CA TYR A 501 6.81 3.42 -3.25
C TYR A 501 5.56 4.25 -3.49
N SER A 502 4.39 3.70 -3.18
CA SER A 502 3.12 4.40 -3.31
C SER A 502 2.98 5.56 -2.32
N ILE A 503 3.52 5.41 -1.11
CA ILE A 503 3.56 6.46 -0.08
C ILE A 503 4.48 7.61 -0.50
N GLU A 504 5.63 7.31 -1.10
CA GLU A 504 6.55 8.30 -1.68
C GLU A 504 5.93 9.01 -2.89
N GLU A 505 5.26 8.29 -3.79
CA GLU A 505 4.52 8.87 -4.93
C GLU A 505 3.38 9.79 -4.46
N LEU A 506 2.73 9.46 -3.34
CA LEU A 506 1.76 10.35 -2.69
C LEU A 506 2.43 11.59 -2.09
N GLY A 507 3.76 11.68 -2.04
CA GLY A 507 4.50 12.79 -1.44
C GLY A 507 4.44 12.81 0.09
N LEU A 508 4.05 11.71 0.74
CA LEU A 508 4.09 11.64 2.19
C LEU A 508 5.52 11.41 2.67
N ILE A 509 5.95 12.18 3.67
CA ILE A 509 7.32 12.09 4.16
C ILE A 509 7.44 10.94 5.16
N LYS A 510 8.34 10.00 4.85
CA LYS A 510 8.71 8.91 5.75
C LYS A 510 9.81 9.34 6.72
N ILE A 511 9.79 8.73 7.89
CA ILE A 511 10.89 8.74 8.85
C ILE A 511 11.29 7.28 9.04
N ASP A 512 12.59 6.98 8.95
CA ASP A 512 13.09 5.63 9.10
C ASP A 512 13.63 5.42 10.52
N LEU A 513 12.82 4.72 11.33
CA LEU A 513 13.20 4.26 12.66
C LEU A 513 13.64 2.81 12.54
N LEU A 514 14.94 2.57 12.49
CA LEU A 514 15.53 1.28 12.18
C LEU A 514 15.83 0.46 13.43
N SER A 515 15.88 -0.85 13.24
CA SER A 515 16.26 -1.82 14.26
C SER A 515 17.64 -2.37 13.94
N GLN A 516 18.62 -2.15 14.82
CA GLN A 516 19.97 -2.69 14.66
C GLN A 516 20.36 -3.61 15.81
N ARG A 517 20.77 -4.84 15.47
CA ARG A 517 21.14 -5.86 16.46
C ARG A 517 22.43 -5.52 17.19
N SER A 518 23.43 -4.99 16.46
CA SER A 518 24.73 -4.63 17.03
C SER A 518 24.63 -3.58 18.13
N LEU A 519 23.68 -2.63 18.03
CA LEU A 519 23.41 -1.65 19.08
C LEU A 519 22.91 -2.31 20.36
N GLY A 520 22.00 -3.28 20.24
CA GLY A 520 21.52 -4.04 21.40
C GLY A 520 22.64 -4.83 22.08
N VAL A 521 23.55 -5.42 21.31
CA VAL A 521 24.73 -6.13 21.86
C VAL A 521 25.68 -5.17 22.58
N LEU A 522 25.98 -4.02 21.98
CA LEU A 522 26.84 -3.00 22.59
C LEU A 522 26.27 -2.51 23.92
N ARG A 523 24.96 -2.22 23.96
CA ARG A 523 24.26 -1.80 25.16
C ARG A 523 24.35 -2.84 26.27
N ASP A 524 23.98 -4.10 25.97
CA ASP A 524 24.03 -5.19 26.95
C ASP A 524 25.47 -5.38 27.51
N THR A 525 26.48 -5.17 26.67
CA THR A 525 27.90 -5.23 27.07
C THR A 525 28.26 -4.11 28.04
N ILE A 526 27.89 -2.86 27.73
CA ILE A 526 28.15 -1.69 28.59
C ILE A 526 27.42 -1.83 29.93
N GLU A 527 26.16 -2.27 29.93
CA GLU A 527 25.40 -2.52 31.15
C GLU A 527 26.07 -3.57 32.05
N THR A 528 26.60 -4.63 31.46
CA THR A 528 27.29 -5.70 32.19
C THR A 528 28.58 -5.18 32.82
N ILE A 529 29.41 -4.48 32.05
CA ILE A 529 30.66 -3.87 32.54
C ILE A 529 30.38 -2.89 33.70
N ASN A 530 29.37 -2.03 33.56
CA ASN A 530 29.03 -1.06 34.60
C ASN A 530 28.53 -1.74 35.88
N LYS A 531 27.78 -2.86 35.78
CA LYS A 531 27.37 -3.65 36.95
C LYS A 531 28.56 -4.30 37.66
N ASP A 532 29.55 -4.77 36.92
CA ASP A 532 30.75 -5.39 37.50
C ASP A 532 31.65 -4.33 38.16
N LEU A 533 31.74 -3.13 37.58
CA LEU A 533 32.47 -1.99 38.15
C LEU A 533 31.81 -1.39 39.40
N GLN A 534 30.50 -1.58 39.60
CA GLN A 534 29.79 -1.14 40.80
C GLN A 534 29.84 -2.17 41.95
N LYS A 535 30.21 -3.42 41.66
CA LYS A 535 30.35 -4.49 42.66
C LYS A 535 31.76 -4.58 43.25
N ASN A 536 32.75 -4.06 42.53
CA ASN A 536 34.14 -3.87 42.99
C ASN A 536 34.30 -2.45 43.52
#